data_AF-A0A6G1ZM31-F1
#
_entry.id   AF-A0A6G1ZM31-F1
#
_cell.length_a   1.000
_cell.length_b   1.000
_cell.length_c   1.000
_cell.angle_alpha   90.00
_cell.angle_beta   90.00
_cell.angle_gamma   90.00
#
_symmetry.space_group_name_H-M   'P 1'
#
loop_
_entity.id
_entity.type
_entity.pdbx_description
1 polymer ?
#
loop_
_entity_poly.entity_id
_entity_poly.type
_entity_poly.pdbx_seq_one_letter_code
_entity_poly.pdbx_strand_id
1 'polypeptide(L)'
;MANRMTPPAEGQEKDVLLVLDKQQGKVSAVKGIDKEGNLQTVLPTTGHGGEFMQVDKNSDVFSNFISNFFRKFQDTSGLELFSVKASQAEQNAKAIENNHRNPTPEGDKRVEMLRVPKPDFHEFKQGYRFDPSKIDWENLKKVGITADTLKNTKDFDRVMRGYKSRNTYTVSGTVGGFYL
;
A
#
# COMPACT_ATOMS: atom_id res chain seq x y z
N MET A 1 -33.43 7.35 45.62
CA MET A 1 -33.55 7.79 44.22
C MET A 1 -32.17 7.64 43.59
N ALA A 2 -31.93 6.53 42.88
CA ALA A 2 -30.65 6.27 42.22
C ALA A 2 -30.71 6.84 40.80
N ASN A 3 -29.86 7.81 40.50
CA ASN A 3 -29.64 8.30 39.15
C ASN A 3 -29.13 7.14 38.29
N ARG A 4 -30.03 6.57 37.47
CA ARG A 4 -29.65 5.73 36.33
C ARG A 4 -29.07 6.68 35.28
N MET A 5 -27.76 6.91 35.35
CA MET A 5 -27.03 7.39 34.19
C MET A 5 -27.13 6.29 33.14
N THR A 6 -27.99 6.50 32.14
CA THR A 6 -27.92 5.79 30.88
C THR A 6 -26.48 5.92 30.35
N PRO A 7 -25.80 4.82 30.00
CA PRO A 7 -24.55 4.91 29.26
C PRO A 7 -24.80 5.74 27.99
N PRO A 8 -23.88 6.63 27.60
CA PRO A 8 -24.01 7.31 26.32
C PRO A 8 -24.12 6.25 25.23
N ALA A 9 -25.14 6.39 24.37
CA ALA A 9 -25.37 5.52 23.22
C ALA A 9 -24.03 5.24 22.53
N GLU A 10 -23.74 3.96 22.27
CA GLU A 10 -22.50 3.44 21.68
C GLU A 10 -22.08 4.32 20.49
N GLY A 11 -21.24 5.31 20.77
CA GLY A 11 -20.61 6.13 19.76
C GLY A 11 -19.77 5.18 18.93
N GLN A 12 -20.11 5.03 17.65
CA GLN A 12 -19.43 4.13 16.74
C GLN A 12 -17.93 4.34 16.89
N GLU A 13 -17.27 3.39 17.55
CA GLU A 13 -15.84 3.48 17.78
C GLU A 13 -15.18 3.50 16.42
N LYS A 14 -14.47 4.59 16.12
CA LYS A 14 -13.84 4.76 14.83
C LYS A 14 -12.76 3.71 14.64
N ASP A 15 -12.68 3.23 13.42
CA ASP A 15 -11.62 2.34 13.03
C ASP A 15 -10.34 3.16 12.81
N VAL A 16 -9.19 2.51 12.87
CA VAL A 16 -7.89 3.07 12.54
C VAL A 16 -7.17 2.12 11.60
N LEU A 17 -6.26 2.69 10.81
CA LEU A 17 -5.46 1.94 9.86
C LEU A 17 -4.12 1.54 10.48
N LEU A 18 -3.80 0.26 10.37
CA LEU A 18 -2.48 -0.29 10.65
C LEU A 18 -1.83 -0.73 9.35
N VAL A 19 -0.52 -0.55 9.24
CA VAL A 19 0.29 -1.05 8.12
C VAL A 19 1.34 -2.02 8.64
N LEU A 20 1.40 -3.22 8.06
CA LEU A 20 2.49 -4.17 8.24
C LEU A 20 3.51 -3.94 7.13
N ASP A 21 4.74 -3.65 7.52
CA ASP A 21 5.90 -3.79 6.64
C ASP A 21 6.41 -5.23 6.73
N LYS A 22 6.21 -6.02 5.66
CA LYS A 22 6.63 -7.41 5.57
C LYS A 22 8.14 -7.59 5.57
N GLN A 23 8.88 -6.61 5.04
CA GLN A 23 10.35 -6.65 4.99
C GLN A 23 10.91 -6.49 6.40
N GLN A 24 10.32 -5.60 7.19
CA GLN A 24 10.74 -5.34 8.57
C GLN A 24 10.05 -6.26 9.59
N GLY A 25 8.93 -6.89 9.21
CA GLY A 25 8.05 -7.64 10.11
C GLY A 25 7.51 -6.77 11.25
N LYS A 26 7.20 -5.50 10.95
CA LYS A 26 6.78 -4.48 11.91
C LYS A 26 5.45 -3.88 11.50
N VAL A 27 4.56 -3.68 12.47
CA VAL A 27 3.28 -3.02 12.31
C VAL A 27 3.36 -1.60 12.88
N SER A 28 2.83 -0.64 12.13
CA SER A 28 2.73 0.75 12.55
C SER A 28 1.32 1.28 12.31
N ALA A 29 0.89 2.25 13.10
CA ALA A 29 -0.37 2.94 12.86
C ALA A 29 -0.18 4.02 11.79
N VAL A 30 -1.15 4.17 10.90
CA VAL A 30 -1.14 5.19 9.86
C VAL A 30 -1.54 6.53 10.47
N LYS A 31 -0.72 7.55 10.29
CA LYS A 31 -1.04 8.95 10.60
C LYS A 31 -1.69 9.65 9.41
N GLY A 32 -1.26 9.30 8.20
CA GLY A 32 -1.81 9.83 6.96
C GLY A 32 -0.86 9.67 5.79
N ILE A 33 -1.04 10.51 4.79
CA ILE A 33 -0.16 10.63 3.62
C ILE A 33 0.30 12.07 3.53
N ASP A 34 1.60 12.30 3.33
CA ASP A 34 2.13 13.66 3.14
C ASP A 34 1.80 14.24 1.75
N LYS A 35 2.21 15.49 1.51
CA LYS A 35 1.97 16.19 0.24
C LYS A 35 2.72 15.57 -0.95
N GLU A 36 3.83 14.90 -0.69
CA GLU A 36 4.61 14.15 -1.68
C GLU A 36 4.00 12.76 -1.94
N GLY A 37 3.04 12.40 -1.11
CA GLY A 37 2.26 11.18 -1.16
C GLY A 37 2.96 10.00 -0.49
N ASN A 38 3.88 10.21 0.45
CA ASN A 38 4.50 9.15 1.23
C ASN A 38 3.63 8.80 2.44
N LEU A 39 3.64 7.52 2.82
CA LEU A 39 2.90 7.03 3.98
C LEU A 39 3.57 7.53 5.26
N GLN A 40 2.81 8.25 6.09
CA GLN A 40 3.25 8.63 7.42
C GLN A 40 2.71 7.65 8.45
N THR A 41 3.59 7.11 9.28
CA THR A 41 3.26 6.14 10.31
C THR A 41 3.76 6.59 11.68
N VAL A 42 3.12 6.07 12.72
CA VAL A 42 3.49 6.27 14.13
C VAL A 42 3.40 4.94 14.87
N LEU A 43 3.89 4.90 16.11
CA LEU A 43 3.78 3.70 16.94
C LEU A 43 2.31 3.38 17.22
N PRO A 44 1.89 2.11 17.09
CA PRO A 44 0.51 1.69 17.32
C PRO A 44 0.25 1.52 18.83
N THR A 45 0.52 2.55 19.62
CA THR A 45 0.31 2.56 21.08
C THR A 45 -0.72 3.63 21.45
N THR A 46 -1.43 3.43 22.56
CA THR A 46 -2.47 4.37 23.00
C THR A 46 -1.95 5.80 23.21
N GLY A 47 -0.67 5.96 23.56
CA GLY A 47 -0.01 7.27 23.71
C GLY A 47 0.06 8.10 22.42
N HIS A 48 0.05 7.45 21.25
CA HIS A 48 -0.01 8.12 19.94
C HIS A 48 -1.42 8.09 19.32
N GLY A 49 -2.44 7.68 20.08
CA GLY A 49 -3.80 7.48 19.56
C GLY A 49 -4.43 8.73 18.94
N GLY A 50 -4.05 9.92 19.42
CA GLY A 50 -4.49 11.19 18.85
C GLY A 50 -3.90 11.51 17.48
N GLU A 51 -2.82 10.82 17.08
CA GLU A 51 -2.17 10.97 15.78
C GLU A 51 -2.64 9.92 14.77
N PHE A 52 -3.45 8.95 15.20
CA PHE A 52 -3.94 7.92 14.29
C PHE A 52 -4.94 8.50 13.31
N MET A 53 -4.81 8.08 12.06
CA MET A 53 -5.83 8.32 11.06
C MET A 53 -7.09 7.56 11.47
N GLN A 54 -8.04 8.29 12.03
CA GLN A 54 -9.37 7.78 12.33
C GLN A 54 -10.14 7.64 11.02
N VAL A 55 -10.67 6.45 10.79
CA VAL A 55 -11.40 6.11 9.58
C VAL A 55 -12.82 5.74 9.94
N ASP A 56 -13.74 6.35 9.21
CA ASP A 56 -15.12 5.89 9.15
C ASP A 56 -15.25 5.02 7.89
N LYS A 57 -15.69 3.78 8.07
CA LYS A 57 -15.83 2.79 7.00
C LYS A 57 -16.75 3.26 5.86
N ASN A 58 -17.67 4.19 6.15
CA ASN A 58 -18.61 4.74 5.18
C ASN A 58 -18.16 6.08 4.58
N SER A 59 -16.95 6.54 4.89
CA SER A 59 -16.46 7.84 4.43
C SER A 59 -15.74 7.76 3.08
N ASP A 60 -16.05 8.71 2.21
CA ASP A 60 -15.31 8.95 0.96
C ASP A 60 -13.81 9.25 1.20
N VAL A 61 -13.46 9.78 2.37
CA VAL A 61 -12.05 10.06 2.71
C VAL A 61 -11.28 8.76 2.89
N PHE A 62 -11.92 7.73 3.47
CA PHE A 62 -11.34 6.42 3.64
C PHE A 62 -11.11 5.74 2.29
N SER A 63 -12.15 5.62 1.47
CA SER A 63 -12.04 4.99 0.14
C SER A 63 -10.96 5.67 -0.71
N ASN A 64 -10.91 6.99 -0.73
CA ASN A 64 -9.88 7.75 -1.44
C ASN A 64 -8.47 7.47 -0.92
N PHE A 65 -8.26 7.42 0.40
CA PHE A 65 -6.97 7.05 0.97
C PHE A 65 -6.56 5.65 0.52
N ILE A 66 -7.45 4.66 0.65
CA ILE A 66 -7.16 3.25 0.31
C ILE A 66 -6.84 3.12 -1.18
N SER A 67 -7.63 3.76 -2.04
CA SER A 67 -7.36 3.81 -3.47
C SER A 67 -6.01 4.46 -3.79
N ASN A 68 -5.65 5.53 -3.10
CA ASN A 68 -4.37 6.21 -3.28
C ASN A 68 -3.19 5.38 -2.77
N PHE A 69 -3.34 4.73 -1.60
CA PHE A 69 -2.37 3.83 -0.99
C PHE A 69 -2.04 2.70 -1.95
N PHE A 70 -3.04 1.93 -2.38
CA PHE A 70 -2.81 0.81 -3.29
C PHE A 70 -2.34 1.25 -4.68
N ARG A 71 -2.66 2.47 -5.15
CA ARG A 71 -2.14 3.03 -6.40
C ARG A 71 -0.68 3.46 -6.32
N LYS A 72 -0.20 3.96 -5.18
CA LYS A 72 1.21 4.36 -5.00
C LYS A 72 2.09 3.17 -4.63
N PHE A 73 1.61 2.32 -3.73
CA PHE A 73 2.29 1.12 -3.27
C PHE A 73 1.85 -0.11 -4.08
N GLN A 74 1.74 0.04 -5.41
CA GLN A 74 1.29 -1.02 -6.32
C GLN A 74 2.12 -2.31 -6.25
N ASP A 75 3.38 -2.23 -5.82
CA ASP A 75 4.15 -3.39 -5.38
C ASP A 75 3.91 -3.65 -3.88
N THR A 76 2.66 -3.99 -3.55
CA THR A 76 2.23 -4.29 -2.17
C THR A 76 2.92 -5.50 -1.55
N SER A 77 3.86 -6.15 -2.25
CA SER A 77 4.66 -7.26 -1.77
C SER A 77 5.34 -6.94 -0.43
N GLY A 78 5.65 -5.66 -0.17
CA GLY A 78 6.23 -5.21 1.09
C GLY A 78 5.26 -4.66 2.13
N LEU A 79 4.02 -4.27 1.78
CA LEU A 79 3.10 -3.56 2.68
C LEU A 79 1.70 -4.16 2.67
N GLU A 80 1.15 -4.40 3.86
CA GLU A 80 -0.25 -4.79 4.06
C GLU A 80 -0.98 -3.83 4.97
N LEU A 81 -2.28 -3.63 4.70
CA LEU A 81 -3.09 -2.67 5.41
C LEU A 81 -4.23 -3.38 6.15
N PHE A 82 -4.47 -2.98 7.39
CA PHE A 82 -5.48 -3.56 8.28
C PHE A 82 -6.35 -2.46 8.88
N SER A 83 -7.64 -2.74 9.04
CA SER A 83 -8.61 -1.87 9.72
C SER A 83 -8.97 -2.49 11.05
N VAL A 84 -8.75 -1.76 12.14
CA VAL A 84 -9.01 -2.23 13.50
C VAL A 84 -9.71 -1.17 14.32
N LYS A 85 -10.37 -1.56 15.41
CA LYS A 85 -10.89 -0.59 16.39
C LYS A 85 -9.77 0.17 17.07
N ALA A 86 -9.95 1.47 17.26
CA ALA A 86 -8.94 2.34 17.88
C ALA A 86 -8.46 1.81 19.26
N SER A 87 -9.38 1.33 20.11
CA SER A 87 -9.06 0.74 21.42
C SER A 87 -8.22 -0.54 21.32
N GLN A 88 -8.32 -1.27 20.21
CA GLN A 88 -7.65 -2.55 20.00
C GLN A 88 -6.42 -2.42 19.08
N ALA A 89 -6.04 -1.20 18.70
CA ALA A 89 -4.96 -0.96 17.75
C ALA A 89 -3.64 -1.60 18.21
N GLU A 90 -3.26 -1.40 19.47
CA GLU A 90 -2.02 -1.95 20.03
C GLU A 90 -2.03 -3.47 20.11
N GLN A 91 -3.14 -4.06 20.58
CA GLN A 91 -3.27 -5.50 20.71
C GLN A 91 -3.27 -6.19 19.33
N ASN A 92 -4.03 -5.64 18.38
CA ASN A 92 -4.08 -6.18 17.02
C ASN A 92 -2.75 -5.98 16.28
N ALA A 93 -2.05 -4.86 16.49
CA ALA A 93 -0.71 -4.67 15.94
C ALA A 93 0.26 -5.77 16.40
N LYS A 94 0.33 -6.04 17.72
CA LYS A 94 1.14 -7.14 18.27
C LYS A 94 0.71 -8.50 17.72
N ALA A 95 -0.59 -8.74 17.58
CA ALA A 95 -1.11 -10.00 17.03
C ALA A 95 -0.70 -10.20 15.56
N ILE A 96 -0.77 -9.14 14.74
CA ILE A 96 -0.36 -9.16 13.34
C ILE A 96 1.16 -9.38 13.22
N GLU A 97 1.96 -8.66 14.02
CA GLU A 97 3.43 -8.85 14.06
C GLU A 97 3.82 -10.27 14.46
N ASN A 98 3.20 -10.80 15.52
CA ASN A 98 3.47 -12.15 15.99
C ASN A 98 3.08 -13.20 14.95
N ASN A 99 1.92 -13.05 14.30
CA ASN A 99 1.49 -13.96 13.26
C ASN A 99 2.40 -13.87 12.01
N HIS A 100 2.89 -12.68 11.64
CA HIS A 100 3.84 -12.54 10.55
C HIS A 100 5.17 -13.26 10.83
N ARG A 101 5.62 -13.26 12.10
CA ARG A 101 6.85 -13.96 12.52
C ARG A 101 6.66 -15.46 12.70
N ASN A 102 5.50 -15.88 13.22
CA ASN A 102 5.16 -17.27 13.48
C ASN A 102 3.72 -17.52 13.01
N PRO A 103 3.51 -17.78 11.70
CA PRO A 103 2.18 -17.93 11.14
C PRO A 103 1.49 -19.16 11.71
N THR A 104 0.24 -18.97 12.13
CA THR A 104 -0.63 -20.04 12.62
C THR A 104 -1.95 -20.00 11.86
N PRO A 105 -2.61 -21.14 11.62
CA PRO A 105 -3.88 -21.15 10.89
C PRO A 105 -4.96 -20.24 11.51
N GLU A 106 -5.00 -20.18 12.85
CA GLU A 106 -5.93 -19.33 13.60
C GLU A 106 -5.55 -17.84 13.52
N GLY A 107 -4.26 -17.54 13.63
CA GLY A 107 -3.73 -16.19 13.50
C GLY A 107 -3.90 -15.65 12.09
N ASP A 108 -3.63 -16.46 11.06
CA ASP A 108 -3.84 -16.12 9.64
C ASP A 108 -5.29 -15.78 9.37
N LYS A 109 -6.22 -16.59 9.87
CA LYS A 109 -7.66 -16.32 9.76
C LYS A 109 -8.03 -15.00 10.44
N ARG A 110 -7.46 -14.70 11.60
CA ARG A 110 -7.70 -13.45 12.33
C ARG A 110 -7.14 -12.24 11.58
N VAL A 111 -5.92 -12.33 11.08
CA VAL A 111 -5.25 -11.27 10.33
C VAL A 111 -5.98 -10.98 9.03
N GLU A 112 -6.43 -12.02 8.32
CA GLU A 112 -7.17 -11.86 7.06
C GLU A 112 -8.54 -11.19 7.27
N MET A 113 -9.25 -11.47 8.38
CA MET A 113 -10.51 -10.77 8.72
C MET A 113 -10.32 -9.27 9.00
N LEU A 114 -9.14 -8.85 9.44
CA LEU A 114 -8.82 -7.44 9.70
C LEU A 114 -8.24 -6.73 8.47
N ARG A 115 -7.89 -7.50 7.43
CA ARG A 115 -7.22 -6.98 6.25
C ARG A 115 -8.16 -6.07 5.46
N VAL A 116 -7.65 -4.91 5.07
CA VAL A 116 -8.38 -4.05 4.15
C VAL A 116 -8.41 -4.74 2.79
N PRO A 117 -9.60 -4.99 2.21
CA PRO A 117 -9.69 -5.56 0.88
C PRO A 117 -9.00 -4.63 -0.12
N LYS A 118 -8.16 -5.22 -0.98
CA LYS A 118 -7.57 -4.45 -2.07
C LYS A 118 -8.70 -4.02 -3.01
N PRO A 119 -8.81 -2.73 -3.35
CA PRO A 119 -9.75 -2.30 -4.37
C PRO A 119 -9.50 -3.11 -5.64
N ASP A 120 -10.58 -3.46 -6.34
CA ASP A 120 -10.54 -4.05 -7.67
C ASP A 120 -10.08 -2.97 -8.67
N PHE A 121 -8.81 -2.57 -8.58
CA PHE A 121 -8.15 -2.05 -9.76
C PHE A 121 -8.10 -3.24 -10.68
N HIS A 122 -8.72 -3.17 -11.87
CA HIS A 122 -8.55 -4.17 -12.92
C HIS A 122 -7.16 -4.75 -12.82
N GLU A 123 -7.06 -5.93 -12.21
CA GLU A 123 -5.78 -6.56 -11.97
C GLU A 123 -5.32 -6.89 -13.38
N PHE A 124 -4.45 -6.05 -13.95
CA PHE A 124 -3.56 -6.52 -14.98
C PHE A 124 -2.81 -7.65 -14.30
N LYS A 125 -3.29 -8.87 -14.58
CA LYS A 125 -3.02 -10.14 -13.91
C LYS A 125 -1.68 -10.13 -13.19
N GLN A 126 -1.65 -10.60 -11.94
CA GLN A 126 -0.49 -10.84 -11.05
C GLN A 126 0.76 -11.44 -11.75
N GLY A 127 1.37 -10.69 -12.65
CA GLY A 127 2.31 -11.15 -13.65
C GLY A 127 2.64 -10.05 -14.65
N TYR A 128 3.69 -10.25 -15.43
CA TYR A 128 4.04 -9.27 -16.44
C TYR A 128 3.02 -9.27 -17.59
N ARG A 129 2.43 -8.10 -17.86
CA ARG A 129 1.62 -7.85 -19.06
C ARG A 129 2.48 -7.98 -20.32
N PHE A 130 3.76 -7.63 -20.22
CA PHE A 130 4.75 -7.78 -21.27
C PHE A 130 5.81 -8.79 -20.83
N ASP A 131 5.99 -9.88 -21.58
CA ASP A 131 7.07 -10.84 -21.32
C ASP A 131 8.42 -10.19 -21.66
N PRO A 132 9.34 -10.02 -20.69
CA PRO A 132 10.64 -9.40 -20.94
C PRO A 132 11.46 -10.13 -22.00
N SER A 133 11.26 -11.44 -22.16
CA SER A 133 11.98 -12.26 -23.13
C SER A 133 11.53 -12.01 -24.57
N LYS A 134 10.33 -11.44 -24.74
CA LYS A 134 9.74 -11.12 -26.05
C LYS A 134 9.97 -9.67 -26.47
N ILE A 135 10.61 -8.86 -25.61
CA ILE A 135 10.92 -7.47 -25.90
C ILE A 135 12.26 -7.41 -26.66
N ASP A 136 12.27 -6.67 -27.76
CA ASP A 136 13.47 -6.40 -28.54
C ASP A 136 14.32 -5.31 -27.86
N TRP A 137 15.06 -5.73 -26.84
CA TRP A 137 15.94 -4.85 -26.07
C TRP A 137 17.07 -4.25 -26.91
N GLU A 138 17.50 -4.92 -27.98
CA GLU A 138 18.57 -4.44 -28.86
C GLU A 138 18.12 -3.21 -29.65
N ASN A 139 16.88 -3.20 -30.15
CA ASN A 139 16.32 -2.02 -30.81
C ASN A 139 15.93 -0.92 -29.82
N LEU A 140 15.42 -1.27 -28.63
CA LEU A 140 15.15 -0.27 -27.59
C LEU A 140 16.42 0.43 -27.10
N LYS A 141 17.55 -0.28 -27.04
CA LYS A 141 18.85 0.29 -26.69
C LYS A 141 19.29 1.39 -27.65
N LYS A 142 19.01 1.23 -28.95
CA LYS A 142 19.31 2.26 -29.97
C LYS A 142 18.54 3.56 -29.72
N VAL A 143 17.38 3.47 -29.06
CA VAL A 143 16.58 4.63 -28.71
C VAL A 143 16.76 5.12 -27.27
N GLY A 144 17.78 4.60 -26.57
CA GLY A 144 18.15 5.04 -25.21
C GLY A 144 17.41 4.34 -24.07
N ILE A 145 16.61 3.31 -24.36
CA ILE A 145 15.88 2.53 -23.34
C ILE A 145 16.52 1.14 -23.20
N THR A 146 17.05 0.81 -22.02
CA THR A 146 17.60 -0.52 -21.74
C THR A 146 16.94 -1.17 -20.52
N ALA A 147 16.92 -2.50 -20.48
CA ALA A 147 16.44 -3.23 -19.31
C ALA A 147 17.18 -2.82 -18.03
N ASP A 148 18.51 -2.63 -18.11
CA ASP A 148 19.32 -2.16 -16.99
C ASP A 148 18.93 -0.77 -16.49
N THR A 149 18.70 0.19 -17.41
CA THR A 149 18.23 1.52 -16.98
C THR A 149 16.91 1.45 -16.22
N LEU A 150 15.95 0.64 -16.70
CA LEU A 150 14.68 0.42 -16.01
C LEU A 150 14.83 -0.31 -14.67
N LYS A 151 15.78 -1.25 -14.56
CA LYS A 151 16.06 -1.95 -13.30
C LYS A 151 16.69 -1.02 -12.27
N ASN A 152 17.68 -0.22 -12.69
CA ASN A 152 18.39 0.71 -11.83
C ASN A 152 17.48 1.81 -11.27
N THR A 153 16.47 2.24 -12.04
CA THR A 153 15.46 3.23 -11.61
C THR A 153 14.26 2.62 -10.90
N LYS A 154 14.23 1.29 -10.70
CA LYS A 154 13.11 0.53 -10.12
C LYS A 154 11.80 0.65 -10.91
N ASP A 155 11.88 0.97 -12.21
CA ASP A 155 10.72 1.07 -13.10
C ASP A 155 10.46 -0.21 -13.91
N PHE A 156 11.42 -1.14 -13.99
CA PHE A 156 11.32 -2.35 -14.82
C PHE A 156 10.05 -3.15 -14.55
N ASP A 157 9.87 -3.59 -13.31
CA ASP A 157 8.74 -4.43 -12.92
C ASP A 157 7.40 -3.72 -13.17
N ARG A 158 7.35 -2.41 -12.89
CA ARG A 158 6.19 -1.55 -13.12
C ARG A 158 5.82 -1.48 -14.60
N VAL A 159 6.79 -1.21 -15.48
CA VAL A 159 6.56 -1.14 -16.93
C VAL A 159 6.16 -2.50 -17.49
N MET A 160 6.81 -3.59 -17.06
CA MET A 160 6.47 -4.96 -17.47
C MET A 160 5.05 -5.36 -17.08
N ARG A 161 4.55 -4.88 -15.94
CA ARG A 161 3.14 -5.04 -15.52
C ARG A 161 2.15 -4.14 -16.27
N GLY A 162 2.61 -3.31 -17.21
CA GLY A 162 1.74 -2.46 -18.03
C GLY A 162 1.52 -1.03 -17.49
N TYR A 163 2.26 -0.63 -16.46
CA TYR A 163 2.14 0.71 -15.88
C TYR A 163 3.12 1.71 -16.50
N LYS A 164 2.81 3.00 -16.40
CA LYS A 164 3.73 4.08 -16.77
C LYS A 164 4.91 4.13 -15.79
N SER A 165 6.11 4.43 -16.30
CA SER A 165 7.30 4.68 -15.47
C SER A 165 7.09 5.88 -14.55
N ARG A 166 7.81 5.90 -13.42
CA ARG A 166 7.87 7.07 -12.52
C ARG A 166 8.83 8.12 -13.02
N ASN A 167 9.89 7.69 -13.71
CA ASN A 167 10.90 8.56 -14.28
C ASN A 167 10.61 8.85 -15.75
N THR A 168 11.07 10.02 -16.21
CA THR A 168 11.08 10.37 -17.63
C THR A 168 12.34 9.81 -18.26
N TYR A 169 12.18 9.17 -19.42
CA TYR A 169 13.31 8.65 -20.18
C TYR A 169 13.44 9.45 -21.47
N THR A 170 14.66 9.90 -21.75
CA THR A 170 14.98 10.52 -23.03
C THR A 170 15.05 9.43 -24.08
N VAL A 171 14.15 9.51 -25.06
CA VAL A 171 14.15 8.61 -26.21
C VAL A 171 14.80 9.35 -27.36
N SER A 172 15.92 8.83 -27.87
CA SER A 172 16.61 9.37 -29.04
C SER A 172 16.25 8.53 -30.26
N GLY A 173 15.90 9.13 -31.39
CA GLY A 173 15.61 8.34 -32.59
C GLY A 173 15.71 9.17 -33.85
N THR A 174 16.18 8.54 -34.92
CA THR A 174 16.14 9.13 -36.25
C THR A 174 14.76 8.86 -36.85
N VAL A 175 13.85 9.84 -36.77
CA VAL A 175 12.59 9.79 -37.51
C VAL A 175 12.87 10.34 -38.90
N GLY A 176 12.96 9.44 -39.89
CA GLY A 176 12.96 9.77 -41.32
C GLY A 176 13.79 11.00 -41.72
N GLY A 177 15.10 10.84 -41.90
CA GLY A 177 15.86 11.65 -42.85
C GLY A 177 16.01 13.15 -42.63
N PHE A 178 15.83 13.69 -41.42
CA PHE A 178 16.25 15.07 -41.12
C PHE A 178 17.03 15.14 -39.81
N TYR A 179 18.22 15.75 -39.89
CA TYR A 179 19.05 16.14 -38.75
C TYR A 179 18.39 17.31 -38.02
N LEU A 180 18.32 17.22 -36.68
CA LEU A 180 18.21 18.37 -35.78
C LEU A 180 19.57 18.60 -35.11
#